data_AF-A0A533X9Y2-F1
#
_entry.id   AF-A0A533X9Y2-F1
#
_cell.length_a   1.000
_cell.length_b   1.000
_cell.length_c   1.000
_cell.angle_alpha   90.00
_cell.angle_beta   90.00
_cell.angle_gamma   90.00
#
_symmetry.space_group_name_H-M   'P 1'
#
loop_
_entity.id
_entity.type
_entity.pdbx_description
1 polymer ?
#
loop_
_entity_poly.entity_id
_entity_poly.type
_entity_poly.pdbx_seq_one_letter_code
_entity_poly.pdbx_strand_id
1 'polypeptide(L)'
;MRAEAFASVSRPALLLATLGVVVATLVGGVLLWRLAALPIYPAFLFAALIAPTDVATVLEIFKRVGVPERLATLLETEAVFNDATGILVFASILASFSTSAPSLAGASADFILRFGGGLLVGLAVAMGASMLHRFLTERMSELILTIATVYGSYAMAAAIGASGLIAVAVAGLYYGNTVISRQVDVAAEFVKSFWNVLAYIANTLAFLVIGLSTNVGELLGGLGATAVAYVAVIAARYISVQAIMGVQPIAGEKFENSWRNVALLGGMRGALSIVLVASVPTTVPARELIVTMTLGVAFLSIVLQGPL
;
A
#
# COMPACT_ATOMS: atom_id res chain seq x y z
N MET A 1 1.66 11.40 -12.70
CA MET A 1 0.29 10.92 -12.97
C MET A 1 -0.46 11.99 -13.75
N ARG A 2 -1.15 11.69 -14.86
CA ARG A 2 -1.95 12.69 -15.60
C ARG A 2 -3.34 12.85 -14.96
N ALA A 3 -3.79 14.10 -14.77
CA ALA A 3 -5.01 14.42 -14.04
C ALA A 3 -6.30 13.84 -14.65
N GLU A 4 -6.42 13.79 -15.98
CA GLU A 4 -7.61 13.28 -16.67
C GLU A 4 -7.75 11.76 -16.53
N ALA A 5 -6.64 11.03 -16.67
CA ALA A 5 -6.60 9.61 -16.41
C ALA A 5 -7.00 9.31 -14.96
N PHE A 6 -6.43 10.05 -14.00
CA PHE A 6 -6.77 9.92 -12.57
C PHE A 6 -8.26 10.12 -12.32
N ALA A 7 -8.86 11.20 -12.84
CA ALA A 7 -10.28 11.48 -12.63
C ALA A 7 -11.17 10.30 -13.06
N SER A 8 -10.85 9.67 -14.19
CA SER A 8 -11.62 8.54 -14.73
C SER A 8 -11.53 7.24 -13.92
N VAL A 9 -10.43 7.01 -13.19
CA VAL A 9 -10.17 5.75 -12.45
C VAL A 9 -10.02 5.92 -10.93
N SER A 10 -10.09 7.15 -10.42
CA SER A 10 -9.91 7.48 -9.00
C SER A 10 -10.85 6.69 -8.09
N ARG A 11 -12.13 6.60 -8.46
CA ARG A 11 -13.15 5.89 -7.67
C ARG A 11 -12.85 4.40 -7.50
N PRO A 12 -12.66 3.59 -8.58
CA PRO A 12 -12.31 2.18 -8.41
C PRO A 12 -10.93 1.98 -7.79
N ALA A 13 -9.95 2.85 -8.08
CA ALA A 13 -8.61 2.75 -7.48
C ALA A 13 -8.66 2.96 -5.95
N LEU A 14 -9.36 4.00 -5.48
CA LEU A 14 -9.52 4.27 -4.05
C LEU A 14 -10.35 3.20 -3.34
N LEU A 15 -11.40 2.66 -3.98
CA LEU A 15 -12.18 1.55 -3.43
C LEU A 15 -11.32 0.28 -3.30
N LEU A 16 -10.48 -0.02 -4.29
CA LEU A 16 -9.58 -1.16 -4.23
C LEU A 16 -8.49 -0.96 -3.16
N ALA A 17 -7.95 0.25 -3.05
CA ALA A 17 -6.95 0.60 -2.05
C ALA A 17 -7.47 0.61 -0.60
N THR A 18 -8.77 0.83 -0.41
CA THR A 18 -9.39 0.91 0.92
C THR A 18 -10.20 -0.35 1.24
N LEU A 19 -11.40 -0.46 0.66
CA LEU A 19 -12.28 -1.61 0.85
C LEU A 19 -11.65 -2.91 0.32
N GLY A 20 -10.90 -2.86 -0.78
CA GLY A 20 -10.20 -4.04 -1.29
C GLY A 20 -9.17 -4.58 -0.29
N VAL A 21 -8.42 -3.71 0.40
CA VAL A 21 -7.49 -4.10 1.47
C VAL A 21 -8.21 -4.68 2.68
N VAL A 22 -9.33 -4.06 3.10
CA VAL A 22 -10.15 -4.58 4.21
C VAL A 22 -10.72 -5.95 3.86
N VAL A 23 -11.29 -6.11 2.66
CA VAL A 23 -11.82 -7.40 2.18
C VAL A 23 -10.71 -8.44 2.09
N ALA A 24 -9.54 -8.09 1.54
CA ALA A 24 -8.40 -9.01 1.47
C ALA A 24 -7.93 -9.43 2.87
N THR A 25 -7.92 -8.51 3.84
CA THR A 25 -7.58 -8.80 5.24
C THR A 25 -8.59 -9.75 5.86
N LEU A 26 -9.90 -9.48 5.70
CA LEU A 26 -10.95 -10.31 6.28
C LEU A 26 -10.97 -11.72 5.68
N VAL A 27 -10.92 -11.81 4.35
CA VAL A 27 -10.92 -13.09 3.63
C VAL A 27 -9.64 -13.86 3.92
N GLY A 28 -8.47 -13.20 3.80
CA GLY A 28 -7.18 -13.81 4.10
C GLY A 28 -7.10 -14.31 5.55
N GLY A 29 -7.59 -13.52 6.51
CA GLY A 29 -7.64 -13.90 7.92
C GLY A 29 -8.51 -15.12 8.16
N VAL A 30 -9.71 -15.19 7.57
CA VAL A 30 -10.58 -16.36 7.66
C VAL A 30 -9.94 -17.59 7.01
N LEU A 31 -9.35 -17.44 5.83
CA LEU A 31 -8.68 -18.54 5.12
C LEU A 31 -7.50 -19.07 5.93
N LEU A 32 -6.67 -18.21 6.49
CA LEU A 32 -5.52 -18.61 7.31
C LEU A 32 -5.93 -19.25 8.63
N TRP A 33 -6.95 -18.73 9.29
CA TRP A 33 -7.51 -19.34 10.50
C TRP A 33 -8.01 -20.76 10.23
N ARG A 34 -8.68 -20.98 9.09
CA ARG A 34 -9.25 -22.28 8.72
C ARG A 34 -8.25 -23.27 8.13
N LEU A 35 -7.37 -22.80 7.23
CA LEU A 35 -6.50 -23.65 6.42
C LEU A 35 -5.10 -23.82 7.02
N ALA A 36 -4.57 -22.79 7.68
CA ALA A 36 -3.24 -22.82 8.30
C ALA A 36 -3.30 -23.12 9.81
N ALA A 37 -4.50 -23.36 10.36
CA ALA A 37 -4.75 -23.58 11.79
C ALA A 37 -4.13 -22.51 12.71
N LEU A 38 -3.91 -21.30 12.18
CA LEU A 38 -3.42 -20.17 12.96
C LEU A 38 -4.48 -19.75 13.97
N PRO A 39 -4.10 -19.30 15.18
CA PRO A 39 -5.06 -18.66 16.06
C PRO A 39 -5.67 -17.44 15.35
N ILE A 40 -6.93 -17.14 15.65
CA ILE A 40 -7.70 -16.13 14.93
C ILE A 40 -6.97 -14.79 14.86
N TYR A 41 -6.41 -14.32 15.98
CA TYR A 41 -5.72 -13.04 16.04
C TYR A 41 -4.46 -12.97 15.13
N PRO A 42 -3.47 -13.88 15.25
CA PRO A 42 -2.35 -14.01 14.30
C PRO A 42 -2.76 -14.10 12.83
N ALA A 43 -3.83 -14.83 12.51
CA ALA A 43 -4.31 -14.98 11.14
C ALA A 43 -4.75 -13.64 10.52
N PHE A 44 -5.56 -12.85 11.25
CA PHE A 44 -5.99 -11.53 10.76
C PHE A 44 -4.85 -10.51 10.78
N LEU A 45 -3.95 -10.58 11.77
CA LEU A 45 -2.77 -9.72 11.81
C LEU A 45 -1.84 -9.96 10.61
N PHE A 46 -1.58 -11.24 10.29
CA PHE A 46 -0.82 -11.62 9.10
C PHE A 46 -1.54 -11.19 7.81
N ALA A 47 -2.85 -11.41 7.73
CA ALA A 47 -3.62 -11.01 6.55
C ALA A 47 -3.55 -9.49 6.31
N ALA A 48 -3.53 -8.67 7.37
CA ALA A 48 -3.42 -7.23 7.25
C ALA A 48 -2.03 -6.76 6.81
N LEU A 49 -0.95 -7.33 7.34
CA LEU A 49 0.41 -6.92 6.95
C LEU A 49 0.78 -7.32 5.52
N ILE A 50 0.15 -8.38 4.97
CA ILE A 50 0.42 -8.90 3.62
C ILE A 50 -0.58 -8.42 2.57
N ALA A 51 -1.66 -7.74 2.99
CA ALA A 51 -2.69 -7.24 2.09
C ALA A 51 -2.22 -6.11 1.15
N PRO A 52 -1.36 -5.15 1.59
CA PRO A 52 -0.76 -4.19 0.68
C PRO A 52 0.03 -4.86 -0.43
N THR A 53 -0.13 -4.34 -1.65
CA THR A 53 0.59 -4.86 -2.81
C THR A 53 1.47 -3.79 -3.43
N ASP A 54 2.70 -4.16 -3.71
CA ASP A 54 3.68 -3.36 -4.41
C ASP A 54 3.56 -3.59 -5.91
N VAL A 55 3.03 -2.57 -6.60
CA VAL A 55 2.94 -2.58 -8.08
C VAL A 55 4.09 -1.78 -8.69
N ALA A 56 4.97 -1.14 -7.89
CA ALA A 56 6.03 -0.26 -8.39
C ALA A 56 6.99 -1.01 -9.31
N THR A 57 7.38 -2.23 -8.94
CA THR A 57 8.29 -3.06 -9.76
C THR A 57 7.66 -3.47 -11.09
N VAL A 58 6.34 -3.67 -11.12
CA VAL A 58 5.62 -4.10 -12.33
C VAL A 58 5.28 -2.92 -13.24
N LEU A 59 5.03 -1.74 -12.66
CA LEU A 59 4.69 -0.53 -13.41
C LEU A 59 5.77 -0.09 -14.39
N GLU A 60 7.04 -0.29 -14.07
CA GLU A 60 8.14 -0.02 -15.00
C GLU A 60 8.09 -0.93 -16.24
N ILE A 61 7.74 -2.20 -16.05
CA ILE A 61 7.56 -3.16 -17.14
C ILE A 61 6.33 -2.79 -17.96
N PHE A 62 5.21 -2.47 -17.30
CA PHE A 62 3.96 -2.06 -17.96
C PHE A 62 4.11 -0.80 -18.82
N LYS A 63 4.93 0.16 -18.38
CA LYS A 63 5.28 1.35 -19.18
C LYS A 63 6.06 1.00 -20.46
N ARG A 64 6.87 -0.07 -20.44
CA ARG A 64 7.62 -0.55 -21.61
C ARG A 64 6.77 -1.37 -22.58
N VAL A 65 5.81 -2.15 -22.06
CA VAL A 65 4.96 -3.06 -22.86
C VAL A 65 3.71 -2.35 -23.43
N GLY A 66 3.47 -1.09 -23.06
CA GLY A 66 2.40 -0.27 -23.66
C GLY A 66 1.01 -0.49 -23.03
N VAL A 67 0.96 -0.77 -21.71
CA VAL A 67 -0.30 -0.91 -20.98
C VAL A 67 -1.11 0.40 -21.03
N PRO A 68 -2.45 0.36 -21.16
CA PRO A 68 -3.28 1.57 -21.22
C PRO A 68 -3.01 2.51 -20.05
N GLU A 69 -2.86 3.81 -20.34
CA GLU A 69 -2.52 4.83 -19.34
C GLU A 69 -3.49 4.83 -18.14
N ARG A 70 -4.77 4.57 -18.39
CA ARG A 70 -5.81 4.42 -17.35
C ARG A 70 -5.56 3.26 -16.40
N LEU A 71 -5.08 2.12 -16.90
CA LEU A 71 -4.80 0.94 -16.06
C LEU A 71 -3.54 1.18 -15.22
N ALA A 72 -2.48 1.73 -15.80
CA ALA A 72 -1.27 2.10 -15.06
C ALA A 72 -1.60 3.11 -13.94
N THR A 73 -2.40 4.12 -14.26
CA THR A 73 -2.92 5.15 -13.35
C THR A 73 -3.74 4.55 -12.19
N LEU A 74 -4.62 3.57 -12.49
CA LEU A 74 -5.42 2.87 -11.49
C LEU A 74 -4.52 2.10 -10.51
N LEU A 75 -3.55 1.35 -11.03
CA LEU A 75 -2.63 0.53 -10.23
C LEU A 75 -1.66 1.39 -9.42
N GLU A 76 -1.14 2.48 -9.99
CA GLU A 76 -0.31 3.46 -9.26
C GLU A 76 -1.08 4.05 -8.07
N THR A 77 -2.33 4.46 -8.26
CA THR A 77 -3.15 4.99 -7.17
C THR A 77 -3.46 3.92 -6.14
N GLU A 78 -3.77 2.70 -6.59
CA GLU A 78 -4.05 1.60 -5.67
C GLU A 78 -2.84 1.31 -4.78
N ALA A 79 -1.64 1.16 -5.36
CA ALA A 79 -0.40 0.91 -4.63
C ALA A 79 -0.07 2.01 -3.60
N VAL A 80 -0.26 3.29 -3.95
CA VAL A 80 0.05 4.38 -3.02
C VAL A 80 -0.88 4.39 -1.80
N PHE A 81 -2.18 4.15 -2.01
CA PHE A 81 -3.16 4.21 -0.93
C PHE A 81 -3.32 2.88 -0.18
N ASN A 82 -3.06 1.74 -0.82
CA ASN A 82 -3.20 0.43 -0.20
C ASN A 82 -2.15 0.23 0.91
N ASP A 83 -0.94 0.77 0.76
CA ASP A 83 0.15 0.71 1.74
C ASP A 83 -0.27 1.45 3.02
N ALA A 84 -0.70 2.70 2.87
CA ALA A 84 -1.15 3.52 3.99
C ALA A 84 -2.41 2.93 4.65
N THR A 85 -3.32 2.36 3.87
CA THR A 85 -4.52 1.67 4.38
C THR A 85 -4.15 0.40 5.15
N GLY A 86 -3.27 -0.44 4.59
CA GLY A 86 -2.89 -1.71 5.23
C GLY A 86 -2.09 -1.49 6.50
N ILE A 87 -1.22 -0.48 6.56
CA ILE A 87 -0.55 -0.09 7.81
C ILE A 87 -1.58 0.34 8.85
N LEU A 88 -2.60 1.11 8.45
CA LEU A 88 -3.66 1.53 9.35
C LEU A 88 -4.48 0.34 9.86
N VAL A 89 -4.89 -0.58 8.98
CA VAL A 89 -5.61 -1.81 9.34
C VAL A 89 -4.76 -2.71 10.24
N PHE A 90 -3.48 -2.90 9.91
CA PHE A 90 -2.53 -3.64 10.74
C PHE A 90 -2.40 -3.03 12.13
N ALA A 91 -2.22 -1.71 12.23
CA ALA A 91 -2.11 -1.02 13.50
C ALA A 91 -3.40 -1.13 14.34
N SER A 92 -4.57 -1.04 13.71
CA SER A 92 -5.86 -1.23 14.38
C SER A 92 -6.03 -2.65 14.92
N ILE A 93 -5.65 -3.67 14.15
CA ILE A 93 -5.66 -5.06 14.64
C ILE A 93 -4.64 -5.22 15.76
N LEU A 94 -3.43 -4.70 15.60
CA LEU A 94 -2.39 -4.79 16.62
C LEU A 94 -2.82 -4.15 17.95
N ALA A 95 -3.45 -2.98 17.90
CA ALA A 95 -3.99 -2.31 19.09
C ALA A 95 -5.15 -3.09 19.75
N SER A 96 -5.90 -3.87 18.97
CA SER A 96 -6.98 -4.70 19.52
C SER A 96 -6.49 -5.83 20.41
N PHE A 97 -5.22 -6.27 20.26
CA PHE A 97 -4.62 -7.34 21.07
C PHE A 97 -4.56 -7.03 22.55
N SER A 98 -4.24 -5.78 22.90
CA SER A 98 -4.14 -5.32 24.28
C SER A 98 -5.47 -4.85 24.85
N THR A 99 -6.55 -4.87 24.05
CA THR A 99 -7.87 -4.39 24.44
C THR A 99 -8.72 -5.56 24.94
N SER A 100 -9.29 -5.43 26.14
CA SER A 100 -10.10 -6.48 26.78
C SER A 100 -11.45 -6.75 26.11
N ALA A 101 -12.01 -5.76 25.41
CA ALA A 101 -13.28 -5.86 24.68
C ALA A 101 -13.19 -5.15 23.32
N PRO A 102 -12.56 -5.76 22.30
CA PRO A 102 -12.47 -5.16 20.98
C PRO A 102 -13.87 -5.05 20.36
N SER A 103 -14.23 -3.83 19.94
CA SER A 103 -15.50 -3.54 19.26
C SER A 103 -15.24 -3.26 17.78
N LEU A 104 -15.90 -4.02 16.90
CA LEU A 104 -15.83 -3.79 15.45
C LEU A 104 -16.35 -2.39 15.08
N ALA A 105 -17.40 -1.93 15.75
CA ALA A 105 -17.95 -0.59 15.56
C ALA A 105 -16.91 0.48 15.96
N GLY A 106 -16.26 0.30 17.12
CA GLY A 106 -15.21 1.20 17.59
C GLY A 106 -14.01 1.24 16.63
N ALA A 107 -13.53 0.08 16.18
CA ALA A 107 -12.44 -0.02 15.22
C ALA A 107 -12.79 0.61 13.88
N SER A 108 -14.02 0.41 13.39
CA SER A 108 -14.48 1.03 12.13
C SER A 108 -14.58 2.55 12.24
N ALA A 109 -15.04 3.07 13.38
CA ALA A 109 -15.12 4.51 13.63
C ALA A 109 -13.72 5.13 13.74
N ASP A 110 -12.81 4.51 14.50
CA ASP A 110 -11.41 4.93 14.62
C ASP A 110 -10.71 4.92 13.26
N PHE A 111 -10.91 3.87 12.46
CA PHE A 111 -10.40 3.80 11.09
C PHE A 111 -10.89 4.97 10.23
N ILE A 112 -12.21 5.22 10.21
CA ILE A 112 -12.80 6.33 9.43
C ILE A 112 -12.26 7.67 9.88
N LEU A 113 -12.14 7.91 11.19
CA LEU A 113 -11.62 9.15 11.75
C LEU A 113 -10.14 9.36 11.40
N ARG A 114 -9.31 8.34 11.54
CA ARG A 114 -7.87 8.43 11.22
C ARG A 114 -7.62 8.59 9.74
N PHE A 115 -8.35 7.84 8.91
CA PHE A 115 -8.27 7.93 7.46
C PHE A 115 -8.76 9.31 6.97
N GLY A 116 -9.95 9.73 7.41
CA GLY A 116 -10.54 11.01 7.03
C GLY A 116 -9.72 12.21 7.52
N GLY A 117 -9.21 12.17 8.75
CA GLY A 117 -8.31 13.18 9.29
C GLY A 117 -7.01 13.27 8.47
N GLY A 118 -6.44 12.13 8.06
CA GLY A 118 -5.25 12.09 7.22
C GLY A 118 -5.52 12.72 5.85
N LEU A 119 -6.67 12.40 5.24
CA LEU A 119 -7.11 13.00 3.97
C LEU A 119 -7.21 14.52 4.07
N LEU A 120 -7.90 15.03 5.09
CA LEU A 120 -8.11 16.47 5.28
C LEU A 120 -6.79 17.20 5.53
N VAL A 121 -5.92 16.67 6.40
CA VAL A 121 -4.62 17.29 6.68
C VAL A 121 -3.71 17.25 5.46
N GLY A 122 -3.65 16.12 4.75
CA GLY A 122 -2.84 15.98 3.54
C GLY A 122 -3.25 16.99 2.46
N LEU A 123 -4.55 17.15 2.23
CA LEU A 123 -5.07 18.16 1.30
C LEU A 123 -4.74 19.58 1.77
N ALA A 124 -4.99 19.91 3.03
CA ALA A 124 -4.73 21.24 3.56
C ALA A 124 -3.26 21.64 3.43
N VAL A 125 -2.35 20.74 3.79
CA VAL A 125 -0.90 20.97 3.69
C VAL A 125 -0.47 21.11 2.24
N ALA A 126 -0.93 20.23 1.34
CA ALA A 126 -0.57 20.32 -0.07
C ALA A 126 -1.14 21.55 -0.78
N MET A 127 -2.34 22.01 -0.40
CA MET A 127 -2.90 23.27 -0.88
C MET A 127 -2.04 24.45 -0.43
N GLY A 128 -1.62 24.49 0.85
CA GLY A 128 -0.72 25.51 1.36
C GLY A 128 0.64 25.50 0.63
N ALA A 129 1.22 24.32 0.43
CA ALA A 129 2.45 24.16 -0.35
C ALA A 129 2.28 24.65 -1.79
N SER A 130 1.14 24.35 -2.44
CA SER A 130 0.85 24.80 -3.81
C SER A 130 0.73 26.32 -3.93
N MET A 131 0.30 27.01 -2.87
CA MET A 131 0.31 28.47 -2.82
C MET A 131 1.75 28.99 -2.69
N LEU A 132 2.55 28.37 -1.82
CA LEU A 132 3.93 28.78 -1.56
C LEU A 132 4.85 28.54 -2.78
N HIS A 133 4.58 27.48 -3.53
CA HIS A 133 5.27 27.14 -4.78
C HIS A 133 5.35 28.33 -5.75
N ARG A 134 4.30 29.16 -5.84
CA ARG A 134 4.25 30.31 -6.76
C ARG A 134 5.34 31.36 -6.51
N PHE A 135 5.95 31.34 -5.34
CA PHE A 135 7.03 32.25 -4.96
C PHE A 135 8.43 31.62 -5.16
N LEU A 136 8.50 30.35 -5.57
CA LEU A 136 9.74 29.63 -5.74
C LEU A 136 10.17 29.65 -7.21
N THR A 137 11.41 30.08 -7.44
CA THR A 137 12.04 30.09 -8.77
C THR A 137 13.20 29.10 -8.87
N GLU A 138 13.78 28.70 -7.73
CA GLU A 138 14.94 27.82 -7.66
C GLU A 138 14.58 26.37 -7.36
N ARG A 139 15.30 25.45 -8.00
CA ARG A 139 15.06 24.00 -7.94
C ARG A 139 15.27 23.43 -6.53
N MET A 140 16.23 23.99 -5.79
CA MET A 140 16.55 23.54 -4.43
C MET A 140 15.43 23.92 -3.46
N SER A 141 14.88 25.13 -3.60
CA SER A 141 13.74 25.58 -2.81
C SER A 141 12.50 24.73 -3.07
N GLU A 142 12.26 24.37 -4.34
CA GLU A 142 11.17 23.46 -4.72
C GLU A 142 11.33 22.09 -4.05
N LEU A 143 12.54 21.53 -4.09
CA LEU A 143 12.83 20.26 -3.44
C LEU A 143 12.57 20.34 -1.93
N ILE A 144 13.08 21.38 -1.25
CA ILE A 144 12.87 21.59 0.19
C ILE A 144 11.37 21.72 0.50
N LEU A 145 10.61 22.43 -0.33
CA LEU A 145 9.16 22.53 -0.16
C LEU A 145 8.48 21.17 -0.27
N THR A 146 8.88 20.32 -1.21
CA THR A 146 8.31 18.96 -1.31
C THR A 146 8.64 18.10 -0.08
N ILE A 147 9.85 18.20 0.45
CA ILE A 147 10.26 17.51 1.69
C ILE A 147 9.43 18.04 2.87
N ALA A 148 9.30 19.35 3.01
CA ALA A 148 8.50 19.99 4.05
C ALA A 148 7.02 19.60 3.95
N THR A 149 6.49 19.44 2.73
CA THR A 149 5.11 19.00 2.49
C THR A 149 4.90 17.56 2.95
N VAL A 150 5.84 16.66 2.62
CA VAL A 150 5.80 15.24 3.02
C VAL A 150 5.92 15.11 4.54
N TYR A 151 6.97 15.66 5.15
CA TYR A 151 7.15 15.55 6.60
C TYR A 151 6.11 16.34 7.40
N GLY A 152 5.75 17.53 6.93
CA GLY A 152 4.75 18.39 7.56
C GLY A 152 3.36 17.76 7.56
N SER A 153 2.93 17.18 6.45
CA SER A 153 1.63 16.48 6.39
C SER A 153 1.59 15.27 7.33
N TYR A 154 2.67 14.48 7.39
CA TYR A 154 2.78 13.37 8.34
C TYR A 154 2.69 13.86 9.80
N ALA A 155 3.52 14.83 10.17
CA ALA A 155 3.63 15.31 11.54
C ALA A 155 2.34 15.98 12.03
N MET A 156 1.71 16.81 11.20
CA MET A 156 0.45 17.48 11.52
C MET A 156 -0.70 16.49 11.71
N ALA A 157 -0.78 15.47 10.84
CA ALA A 157 -1.81 14.44 10.96
C ALA A 157 -1.57 13.58 12.21
N ALA A 158 -0.33 13.16 12.47
CA ALA A 158 0.03 12.40 13.65
C ALA A 158 -0.28 13.16 14.96
N ALA A 159 -0.06 14.48 14.99
CA ALA A 159 -0.31 15.33 16.16
C ALA A 159 -1.79 15.37 16.58
N ILE A 160 -2.72 15.20 15.64
CA ILE A 160 -4.17 15.14 15.90
C ILE A 160 -4.70 13.70 15.96
N GLY A 161 -3.82 12.70 16.00
CA GLY A 161 -4.18 11.28 16.02
C GLY A 161 -4.68 10.74 14.69
N ALA A 162 -4.53 11.47 13.59
CA ALA A 162 -4.89 11.02 12.24
C ALA A 162 -3.78 10.21 11.57
N SER A 163 -4.08 9.54 10.46
CA SER A 163 -3.08 8.75 9.72
C SER A 163 -2.12 9.65 8.96
N GLY A 164 -0.89 9.78 9.48
CA GLY A 164 0.20 10.51 8.84
C GLY A 164 0.54 9.98 7.45
N LEU A 165 0.50 8.66 7.25
CA LEU A 165 0.81 8.04 5.96
C LEU A 165 -0.25 8.36 4.90
N ILE A 166 -1.53 8.37 5.27
CA ILE A 166 -2.60 8.84 4.37
C ILE A 166 -2.41 10.31 4.05
N ALA A 167 -2.04 11.14 5.03
CA ALA A 167 -1.77 12.56 4.80
C ALA A 167 -0.63 12.76 3.79
N VAL A 168 0.47 12.01 3.92
CA VAL A 168 1.59 12.05 2.95
C VAL A 168 1.13 11.61 1.56
N ALA A 169 0.42 10.49 1.45
CA ALA A 169 -0.06 9.95 0.17
C ALA A 169 -0.95 10.97 -0.57
N VAL A 170 -1.89 11.57 0.16
CA VAL A 170 -2.81 12.58 -0.36
C VAL A 170 -2.07 13.86 -0.73
N ALA A 171 -1.14 14.30 0.11
CA ALA A 171 -0.35 15.50 -0.15
C ALA A 171 0.54 15.32 -1.40
N GLY A 172 1.22 14.19 -1.52
CA GLY A 172 2.05 13.84 -2.67
C GLY A 172 1.24 13.72 -3.96
N LEU A 173 0.07 13.07 -3.92
CA LEU A 173 -0.82 12.96 -5.08
C LEU A 173 -1.33 14.35 -5.51
N TYR A 174 -1.80 15.17 -4.57
CA TYR A 174 -2.31 16.50 -4.88
C TYR A 174 -1.21 17.41 -5.43
N TYR A 175 -0.10 17.56 -4.70
CA TYR A 175 0.99 18.45 -5.08
C TYR A 175 1.68 17.97 -6.37
N GLY A 176 1.95 16.66 -6.48
CA GLY A 176 2.56 16.06 -7.66
C GLY A 176 1.75 16.27 -8.93
N ASN A 177 0.41 16.23 -8.84
CA ASN A 177 -0.47 16.39 -10.00
C ASN A 177 -0.79 17.85 -10.33
N THR A 178 -0.94 18.72 -9.31
CA THR A 178 -1.33 20.13 -9.52
C THR A 178 -0.16 21.05 -9.81
N VAL A 179 1.01 20.76 -9.24
CA VAL A 179 2.22 21.58 -9.35
C VAL A 179 3.23 20.91 -10.28
N ILE A 180 3.81 19.78 -9.85
CA ILE A 180 4.96 19.15 -10.52
C ILE A 180 4.63 18.63 -11.92
N SER A 181 3.42 18.06 -12.14
CA SER A 181 3.05 17.51 -13.45
C SER A 181 2.71 18.58 -14.50
N ARG A 182 2.47 19.83 -14.09
CA ARG A 182 2.15 20.94 -15.00
C ARG A 182 3.38 21.76 -15.40
N GLN A 183 4.50 21.56 -14.70
CA GLN A 183 5.77 22.18 -15.04
C GLN A 183 6.48 21.38 -16.12
N VAL A 184 7.03 22.10 -17.11
CA VAL A 184 7.94 21.55 -18.14
C VAL A 184 9.39 21.88 -17.78
N ASP A 185 9.62 22.50 -16.62
CA ASP A 185 10.90 23.08 -16.27
C ASP A 185 11.79 22.09 -15.51
N VAL A 186 13.10 22.32 -15.61
CA VAL A 186 14.13 21.43 -15.07
C VAL A 186 14.08 21.30 -13.52
N ALA A 187 13.38 22.22 -12.83
CA ALA A 187 13.08 22.08 -11.40
C ALA A 187 12.22 20.83 -11.11
N ALA A 188 11.18 20.60 -11.90
CA ALA A 188 10.30 19.44 -11.74
C ALA A 188 11.01 18.13 -12.03
N GLU A 189 11.88 18.08 -13.04
CA GLU A 189 12.69 16.90 -13.34
C GLU A 189 13.71 16.60 -12.24
N PHE A 190 14.33 17.62 -11.66
CA PHE A 190 15.24 17.48 -10.54
C PHE A 190 14.54 16.88 -9.31
N VAL A 191 13.36 17.42 -8.96
CA VAL A 191 12.54 16.91 -7.85
C VAL A 191 12.10 15.47 -8.09
N LYS A 192 11.60 15.15 -9.29
CA LYS A 192 11.22 13.77 -9.66
C LYS A 192 12.41 12.82 -9.53
N SER A 193 13.57 13.21 -10.05
CA SER A 193 14.78 12.41 -10.00
C SER A 193 15.24 12.15 -8.57
N PHE A 194 15.20 13.16 -7.70
CA PHE A 194 15.51 13.02 -6.28
C PHE A 194 14.60 11.98 -5.61
N TRP A 195 13.28 12.10 -5.77
CA TRP A 195 12.33 11.17 -5.15
C TRP A 195 12.44 9.76 -5.72
N ASN A 196 12.73 9.62 -7.02
CA ASN A 196 12.98 8.30 -7.64
C ASN A 196 14.23 7.63 -7.06
N VAL A 197 15.33 8.37 -6.89
CA VAL A 197 16.56 7.83 -6.27
C VAL A 197 16.29 7.44 -4.82
N LEU A 198 15.59 8.29 -4.07
CA LEU A 198 15.26 7.99 -2.67
C LEU A 198 14.36 6.76 -2.54
N ALA A 199 13.34 6.62 -3.39
CA ALA A 199 12.48 5.45 -3.45
C ALA A 199 13.27 4.18 -3.82
N TYR A 200 14.18 4.28 -4.79
CA TYR A 200 15.05 3.17 -5.19
C TYR A 200 15.95 2.70 -4.04
N ILE A 201 16.56 3.64 -3.30
CA ILE A 201 17.37 3.33 -2.12
C ILE A 201 16.52 2.66 -1.04
N ALA A 202 15.35 3.23 -0.72
CA ALA A 202 14.45 2.68 0.30
C ALA A 202 14.02 1.25 -0.03
N ASN A 203 13.62 0.99 -1.29
CA ASN A 203 13.24 -0.34 -1.75
C ASN A 203 14.43 -1.31 -1.69
N THR A 204 15.60 -0.91 -2.16
CA THR A 204 16.82 -1.75 -2.12
C THR A 204 17.20 -2.12 -0.69
N LEU A 205 17.18 -1.15 0.22
CA LEU A 205 17.46 -1.40 1.65
C LEU A 205 16.43 -2.31 2.28
N ALA A 206 15.14 -2.13 1.95
CA ALA A 206 14.12 -3.02 2.44
C ALA A 206 14.35 -4.45 1.95
N PHE A 207 14.54 -4.67 0.64
CA PHE A 207 14.88 -5.99 0.08
C PHE A 207 16.14 -6.61 0.71
N LEU A 208 17.16 -5.81 0.98
CA LEU A 208 18.35 -6.26 1.69
C LEU A 208 18.02 -6.74 3.11
N VAL A 209 17.19 -6.01 3.85
CA VAL A 209 16.71 -6.41 5.18
C VAL A 209 15.89 -7.70 5.10
N ILE A 210 15.06 -7.90 4.07
CA ILE A 210 14.37 -9.19 3.84
C ILE A 210 15.39 -10.31 3.73
N GLY A 211 16.37 -10.17 2.84
CA GLY A 211 17.37 -11.19 2.58
C GLY A 211 18.19 -11.54 3.81
N LEU A 212 18.61 -10.53 4.58
CA LEU A 212 19.40 -10.71 5.81
C LEU A 212 18.57 -11.28 6.97
N SER A 213 17.28 -10.96 7.06
CA SER A 213 16.39 -11.46 8.11
C SER A 213 15.85 -12.86 7.81
N THR A 214 16.10 -13.39 6.61
CA THR A 214 15.58 -14.68 6.16
C THR A 214 16.46 -15.82 6.62
N ASN A 215 15.97 -16.61 7.58
CA ASN A 215 16.58 -17.89 7.92
C ASN A 215 16.08 -18.98 6.96
N VAL A 216 16.95 -19.40 6.02
CA VAL A 216 16.63 -20.41 5.01
C VAL A 216 16.21 -21.74 5.65
N GLY A 217 16.81 -22.12 6.79
CA GLY A 217 16.47 -23.37 7.48
C GLY A 217 15.03 -23.38 8.01
N GLU A 218 14.61 -22.28 8.63
CA GLU A 218 13.23 -22.11 9.11
C GLU A 218 12.24 -22.01 7.94
N LEU A 219 12.64 -21.36 6.85
CA LEU A 219 11.80 -21.24 5.66
C LEU A 219 11.52 -22.59 5.00
N LEU A 220 12.53 -23.47 4.97
CA LEU A 220 12.41 -24.85 4.50
C LEU A 220 11.54 -25.71 5.44
N GLY A 221 11.65 -25.52 6.75
CA GLY A 221 10.78 -26.17 7.75
C GLY A 221 9.33 -25.71 7.69
N GLY A 222 9.09 -24.45 7.29
CA GLY A 222 7.78 -23.81 7.20
C GLY A 222 7.10 -23.87 5.83
N LEU A 223 7.63 -24.61 4.85
CA LEU A 223 7.14 -24.59 3.46
C LEU A 223 5.64 -24.89 3.33
N GLY A 224 5.12 -25.83 4.12
CA GLY A 224 3.69 -26.16 4.11
C GLY A 224 2.83 -24.95 4.52
N ALA A 225 3.17 -24.31 5.64
CA ALA A 225 2.46 -23.12 6.12
C ALA A 225 2.60 -21.95 5.14
N THR A 226 3.79 -21.73 4.57
CA THR A 226 4.05 -20.70 3.56
C THR A 226 3.25 -20.94 2.29
N ALA A 227 3.15 -22.18 1.80
CA ALA A 227 2.36 -22.51 0.62
C ALA A 227 0.86 -22.26 0.85
N VAL A 228 0.33 -22.70 2.00
CA VAL A 228 -1.07 -22.41 2.39
C VAL A 228 -1.29 -20.91 2.50
N ALA A 229 -0.35 -20.19 3.10
CA ALA A 229 -0.41 -18.73 3.23
C ALA A 229 -0.44 -18.05 1.87
N TYR A 230 0.45 -18.46 0.95
CA TYR A 230 0.52 -17.92 -0.39
C TYR A 230 -0.80 -18.12 -1.13
N VAL A 231 -1.36 -19.34 -1.11
CA VAL A 231 -2.66 -19.63 -1.73
C VAL A 231 -3.78 -18.79 -1.09
N ALA A 232 -3.81 -18.68 0.24
CA ALA A 232 -4.80 -17.86 0.93
C ALA A 232 -4.70 -16.38 0.55
N VAL A 233 -3.49 -15.84 0.42
CA VAL A 233 -3.24 -14.44 0.03
C VAL A 233 -3.64 -14.18 -1.42
N ILE A 234 -3.34 -15.09 -2.34
CA ILE A 234 -3.77 -15.00 -3.74
C ILE A 234 -5.29 -15.10 -3.85
N ALA A 235 -5.92 -16.02 -3.13
CA ALA A 235 -7.38 -16.15 -3.09
C ALA A 235 -8.05 -14.91 -2.51
N ALA A 236 -7.50 -14.34 -1.44
CA ALA A 236 -7.99 -13.10 -0.83
C ALA A 236 -7.90 -11.92 -1.81
N ARG A 237 -6.79 -11.79 -2.55
CA ARG A 237 -6.65 -10.79 -3.62
C ARG A 237 -7.63 -11.03 -4.77
N TYR A 238 -7.85 -12.28 -5.15
CA TYR A 238 -8.86 -12.65 -6.14
C TYR A 238 -10.24 -12.16 -5.76
N ILE A 239 -10.66 -12.48 -4.53
CA ILE A 239 -11.98 -12.09 -4.02
C ILE A 239 -12.09 -10.57 -3.89
N SER A 240 -11.06 -9.88 -3.39
CA SER A 240 -11.11 -8.42 -3.23
C SER A 240 -11.19 -7.68 -4.57
N VAL A 241 -10.40 -8.10 -5.56
CA VAL A 241 -10.44 -7.51 -6.91
C VAL A 241 -11.79 -7.78 -7.58
N GLN A 242 -12.33 -9.00 -7.49
CA GLN A 242 -13.64 -9.29 -8.09
C GLN A 242 -14.79 -8.59 -7.37
N ALA A 243 -14.73 -8.46 -6.04
CA ALA A 243 -15.76 -7.75 -5.28
C ALA A 243 -15.83 -6.27 -5.66
N ILE A 244 -14.69 -5.63 -5.94
CA ILE A 244 -14.63 -4.21 -6.30
C ILE A 244 -14.78 -4.01 -7.82
N MET A 245 -13.87 -4.57 -8.64
CA MET A 245 -13.84 -4.37 -10.09
C MET A 245 -14.87 -5.21 -10.85
N GLY A 246 -15.40 -6.29 -10.26
CA GLY A 246 -16.47 -7.07 -10.89
C GLY A 246 -17.83 -6.38 -10.83
N VAL A 247 -18.02 -5.46 -9.88
CA VAL A 247 -19.29 -4.77 -9.63
C VAL A 247 -19.24 -3.31 -10.08
N GLN A 248 -18.08 -2.65 -9.96
CA GLN A 248 -17.94 -1.22 -10.29
C GLN A 248 -17.54 -1.02 -11.76
N PRO A 249 -18.29 -0.25 -12.56
CA PRO A 249 -17.86 0.17 -13.89
C PRO A 249 -16.85 1.32 -13.83
N ILE A 250 -15.94 1.41 -14.82
CA ILE A 250 -15.14 2.62 -15.10
C ILE A 250 -15.88 3.44 -16.14
N ALA A 251 -16.19 4.71 -15.84
CA ALA A 251 -16.80 5.63 -16.80
C ALA A 251 -18.08 5.10 -17.49
N GLY A 252 -18.81 4.19 -16.83
CA GLY A 252 -20.02 3.55 -17.37
C GLY A 252 -19.80 2.19 -18.05
N GLU A 253 -18.56 1.75 -18.24
CA GLU A 253 -18.22 0.47 -18.87
C GLU A 253 -17.70 -0.56 -17.86
N LYS A 254 -18.03 -1.83 -18.07
CA LYS A 254 -17.51 -2.94 -17.24
C LYS A 254 -16.02 -3.12 -17.53
N PHE A 255 -15.24 -3.44 -16.51
CA PHE A 255 -13.83 -3.80 -16.67
C PHE A 255 -13.67 -4.97 -17.64
N GLU A 256 -12.78 -4.83 -18.62
CA GLU A 256 -12.27 -5.98 -19.37
C GLU A 256 -11.64 -6.99 -18.39
N ASN A 257 -11.83 -8.28 -18.67
CA ASN A 257 -11.24 -9.34 -17.84
C ASN A 257 -9.70 -9.24 -17.80
N SER A 258 -9.09 -8.73 -18.88
CA SER A 258 -7.65 -8.49 -18.95
C SER A 258 -7.16 -7.53 -17.87
N TRP A 259 -7.90 -6.45 -17.59
CA TRP A 259 -7.52 -5.47 -16.55
C TRP A 259 -7.60 -6.07 -15.15
N ARG A 260 -8.61 -6.90 -14.91
CA ARG A 260 -8.76 -7.63 -13.65
C ARG A 260 -7.60 -8.61 -13.46
N ASN A 261 -7.24 -9.36 -14.50
CA ASN A 261 -6.09 -10.28 -14.45
C ASN A 261 -4.78 -9.53 -14.17
N VAL A 262 -4.57 -8.37 -14.80
CA VAL A 262 -3.40 -7.53 -14.52
C VAL A 262 -3.40 -7.01 -13.08
N ALA A 263 -4.54 -6.55 -12.54
CA ALA A 263 -4.64 -6.09 -11.15
C ALA A 263 -4.46 -7.23 -10.10
N LEU A 264 -4.75 -8.47 -10.50
CA LEU A 264 -4.53 -9.67 -9.70
C LEU A 264 -3.06 -10.08 -9.69
N LEU A 265 -2.46 -10.17 -10.88
CA LEU A 265 -1.11 -10.67 -11.07
C LEU A 265 -0.04 -9.63 -10.71
N GLY A 266 -0.30 -8.37 -11.02
CA GLY A 266 0.63 -7.26 -10.75
C GLY A 266 0.72 -6.87 -9.27
N GLY A 267 -0.13 -7.41 -8.40
CA GLY A 267 -0.10 -7.13 -6.97
C GLY A 267 0.95 -7.97 -6.24
N MET A 268 2.24 -7.67 -6.41
CA MET A 268 3.32 -8.37 -5.71
C MET A 268 3.39 -7.96 -4.23
N ARG A 269 3.99 -8.79 -3.38
CA ARG A 269 4.11 -8.53 -1.95
C ARG A 269 5.51 -7.98 -1.69
N GLY A 270 5.55 -6.74 -1.20
CA GLY A 270 6.76 -5.94 -1.18
C GLY A 270 7.41 -5.79 0.18
N ALA A 271 8.39 -4.89 0.20
CA ALA A 271 9.15 -4.42 1.35
C ALA A 271 8.33 -4.09 2.60
N LEU A 272 7.15 -3.48 2.41
CA LEU A 272 6.32 -2.99 3.50
C LEU A 272 5.91 -4.11 4.47
N SER A 273 5.53 -5.27 3.95
CA SER A 273 5.11 -6.41 4.78
C SER A 273 6.23 -6.87 5.73
N ILE A 274 7.49 -6.71 5.34
CA ILE A 274 8.64 -7.07 6.19
C ILE A 274 8.87 -6.04 7.30
N VAL A 275 8.74 -4.75 6.99
CA VAL A 275 8.82 -3.71 8.03
C VAL A 275 7.70 -3.90 9.07
N LEU A 276 6.50 -4.23 8.60
CA LEU A 276 5.36 -4.49 9.48
C LEU A 276 5.54 -5.75 10.32
N VAL A 277 6.04 -6.85 9.74
CA VAL A 277 6.25 -8.08 10.51
C VAL A 277 7.36 -7.93 11.55
N ALA A 278 8.40 -7.14 11.26
CA ALA A 278 9.44 -6.80 12.22
C ALA A 278 8.88 -6.01 13.42
N SER A 279 7.82 -5.23 13.20
CA SER A 279 7.15 -4.44 14.24
C SER A 279 6.20 -5.25 15.13
N VAL A 280 5.97 -6.54 14.82
CA VAL A 280 5.10 -7.42 15.63
C VAL A 280 5.77 -7.72 16.98
N PRO A 281 5.15 -7.39 18.12
CA PRO A 281 5.69 -7.67 19.45
C PRO A 281 5.88 -9.17 19.72
N THR A 282 6.89 -9.51 20.53
CA THR A 282 7.18 -10.90 20.93
C THR A 282 6.07 -11.55 21.76
N THR A 283 5.14 -10.76 22.30
CA THR A 283 3.95 -11.24 23.03
C THR A 283 2.86 -11.82 22.13
N VAL A 284 2.92 -11.58 20.81
CA VAL A 284 1.94 -12.12 19.86
C VAL A 284 2.19 -13.62 19.65
N PRO A 285 1.16 -14.47 19.80
CA PRO A 285 1.31 -15.91 19.59
C PRO A 285 1.66 -16.21 18.13
N ALA A 286 2.46 -17.27 17.92
CA ALA A 286 2.90 -17.70 16.59
C ALA A 286 3.68 -16.61 15.80
N ARG A 287 4.32 -15.66 16.48
CA ARG A 287 5.12 -14.60 15.82
C ARG A 287 6.17 -15.16 14.85
N GLU A 288 6.93 -16.17 15.27
CA GLU A 288 7.96 -16.78 14.41
C GLU A 288 7.34 -17.32 13.12
N LEU A 289 6.22 -18.04 13.24
CA LEU A 289 5.47 -18.54 12.08
C LEU A 289 4.97 -17.41 11.17
N ILE A 290 4.45 -16.30 11.72
CA ILE A 290 4.06 -15.11 10.96
C ILE A 290 5.27 -14.55 10.20
N VAL A 291 6.44 -14.43 10.86
CA VAL A 291 7.67 -13.94 10.23
C VAL A 291 8.09 -14.85 9.08
N THR A 292 8.18 -16.16 9.31
CA THR A 292 8.55 -17.14 8.28
C THR A 292 7.58 -17.12 7.10
N MET A 293 6.27 -17.11 7.37
CA MET A 293 5.25 -17.01 6.32
C MET A 293 5.36 -15.70 5.54
N THR A 294 5.68 -14.58 6.19
CA THR A 294 5.73 -13.26 5.53
C THR A 294 6.88 -13.23 4.55
N LEU A 295 8.06 -13.68 4.99
CA LEU A 295 9.26 -13.76 4.17
C LEU A 295 9.06 -14.75 3.00
N GLY A 296 8.48 -15.92 3.28
CA GLY A 296 8.22 -16.94 2.28
C GLY A 296 7.18 -16.51 1.23
N VAL A 297 6.08 -15.86 1.65
CA VAL A 297 5.06 -15.34 0.73
C VAL A 297 5.60 -14.18 -0.10
N ALA A 298 6.38 -13.27 0.47
CA ALA A 298 7.03 -12.20 -0.28
C ALA A 298 7.99 -12.76 -1.33
N PHE A 299 8.81 -13.74 -0.96
CA PHE A 299 9.72 -14.42 -1.88
C PHE A 299 8.97 -15.14 -3.02
N LEU A 300 7.97 -15.97 -2.69
CA LEU A 300 7.15 -16.66 -3.70
C LEU A 300 6.40 -15.69 -4.60
N SER A 301 5.92 -14.57 -4.06
CA SER A 301 5.24 -13.53 -4.83
C SER A 301 6.18 -12.94 -5.89
N ILE A 302 7.41 -12.60 -5.53
CA ILE A 302 8.38 -12.03 -6.48
C ILE A 302 8.82 -13.06 -7.52
N VAL A 303 9.15 -14.29 -7.09
CA VAL A 303 9.67 -15.34 -7.98
C VAL A 303 8.61 -15.87 -8.94
N LEU A 304 7.36 -16.03 -8.47
CA LEU A 304 6.28 -16.60 -9.29
C LEU A 304 5.49 -15.53 -10.06
N GLN A 305 5.26 -14.35 -9.48
CA GLN A 305 4.46 -13.30 -10.14
C GLN A 305 5.32 -12.32 -10.94
N GLY A 306 6.58 -12.09 -10.57
CA GLY A 306 7.47 -11.18 -11.30
C GLY A 306 7.71 -11.54 -12.78
N PRO A 307 7.84 -12.84 -13.15
CA PRO A 307 7.99 -13.25 -14.55
C PRO A 307 6.70 -13.30 -15.39
N LEU A 308 5.52 -13.14 -14.78
CA LEU A 308 4.21 -13.27 -15.44
C LEU A 308 3.69 -11.94 -15.98
#